data_AF-R4LWM1-F1
#
_entry.id   AF-R4LWM1-F1
#
_cell.length_a   1.000
_cell.length_b   1.000
_cell.length_c   1.000
_cell.angle_alpha   90.00
_cell.angle_beta   90.00
_cell.angle_gamma   90.00
#
_symmetry.space_group_name_H-M   'P 1'
#
loop_
_entity.id
_entity.type
_entity.pdbx_description
1 polymer ?
#
loop_
_entity_poly.entity_id
_entity_poly.type
_entity_poly.pdbx_seq_one_letter_code
_entity_poly.pdbx_strand_id
1 'polypeptide(L)'
;MTYRVEYNGEELEVENLDSALDNAKHAIAADLGQISGWAVEHDETINDWFVQGVLDGRAVGPTAVVTGPEPTMAADTFPRHAPAAAEREALRMTFTGATPSEALQMAATWLAGRPEILDVDDVGWHPTRTGYEARVYYRS
;
A
#
# COMPACT_ATOMS: atom_id res chain seq x y z
N MET A 1 10.86 6.14 -18.42
CA MET A 1 10.85 5.65 -17.04
C MET A 1 9.47 5.95 -16.51
N THR A 2 8.76 4.95 -16.02
CA THR A 2 7.40 5.10 -15.50
C THR A 2 7.39 4.72 -14.04
N TYR A 3 6.46 5.33 -13.31
CA TYR A 3 6.12 5.01 -11.94
C TYR A 3 4.74 4.36 -11.95
N ARG A 4 4.56 3.35 -11.12
CA ARG A 4 3.28 2.68 -10.95
C ARG A 4 2.71 3.02 -9.58
N VAL A 5 1.48 3.53 -9.55
CA VAL A 5 0.72 3.80 -8.33
C VAL A 5 -0.25 2.64 -8.13
N GLU A 6 -0.22 2.03 -6.96
CA GLU A 6 -1.19 1.00 -6.55
C GLU A 6 -1.95 1.48 -5.32
N TYR A 7 -3.28 1.42 -5.39
CA TYR A 7 -4.16 1.71 -4.26
C TYR A 7 -5.47 0.94 -4.39
N ASN A 8 -5.86 0.22 -3.35
CA ASN A 8 -7.13 -0.54 -3.30
C ASN A 8 -7.33 -1.51 -4.47
N GLY A 9 -6.25 -2.17 -4.91
CA GLY A 9 -6.27 -3.09 -6.05
C GLY A 9 -6.31 -2.42 -7.43
N GLU A 10 -6.38 -1.09 -7.50
CA GLU A 10 -6.23 -0.34 -8.75
C GLU A 10 -4.76 0.02 -9.00
N GLU A 11 -4.34 -0.09 -10.26
CA GLU A 11 -3.00 0.30 -10.71
C GLU A 11 -3.07 1.43 -11.76
N LEU A 12 -2.19 2.43 -11.62
CA LEU A 12 -2.04 3.54 -12.56
C LEU A 12 -0.56 3.76 -12.89
N GLU A 13 -0.22 3.79 -14.18
CA GLU A 13 1.12 4.15 -14.64
C GLU A 13 1.22 5.65 -14.98
N VAL A 14 2.29 6.29 -14.53
CA VAL A 14 2.58 7.71 -14.79
C VAL A 14 4.05 7.94 -15.10
N GLU A 15 4.38 9.05 -15.76
CA GLU A 15 5.72 9.29 -16.29
C GLU A 15 6.73 9.86 -15.27
N ASN A 16 6.26 10.38 -14.13
CA ASN A 16 7.14 11.01 -13.14
C ASN A 16 6.65 10.81 -11.70
N LEU A 17 7.59 10.89 -10.75
CA LEU A 17 7.35 10.64 -9.33
C LEU A 17 6.36 11.63 -8.71
N ASP A 18 6.47 12.92 -9.01
CA ASP A 18 5.60 13.93 -8.41
C ASP A 18 4.13 13.67 -8.78
N SER A 19 3.87 13.36 -10.05
CA SER A 19 2.54 12.96 -10.52
C SER A 19 2.08 11.67 -9.86
N ALA A 20 2.99 10.71 -9.65
CA ALA A 20 2.66 9.45 -8.97
C ALA A 20 2.23 9.68 -7.52
N LEU A 21 3.00 10.49 -6.78
CA LEU A 21 2.70 10.85 -5.40
C LEU A 21 1.40 11.66 -5.30
N ASP A 22 1.13 12.57 -6.23
CA ASP A 22 -0.09 13.35 -6.22
C ASP A 22 -1.33 12.50 -6.58
N ASN A 23 -1.21 11.57 -7.53
CA ASN A 23 -2.27 10.60 -7.80
C ASN A 23 -2.54 9.69 -6.60
N ALA A 24 -1.50 9.21 -5.92
CA ALA A 24 -1.64 8.42 -4.69
C ALA A 24 -2.39 9.19 -3.60
N LYS A 25 -1.99 10.44 -3.33
CA LYS A 25 -2.69 11.31 -2.37
C LYS A 25 -4.14 11.57 -2.78
N HIS A 26 -4.38 11.81 -4.06
CA HIS A 26 -5.73 12.06 -4.57
C HIS A 26 -6.63 10.85 -4.36
N ALA A 27 -6.15 9.64 -4.67
CA ALA A 27 -6.89 8.39 -4.47
C ALA A 27 -7.23 8.16 -2.99
N ILE A 28 -6.26 8.35 -2.09
CA ILE A 28 -6.48 8.22 -0.64
C ILE A 28 -7.48 9.26 -0.12
N ALA A 29 -7.37 10.52 -0.56
CA ALA A 29 -8.29 11.58 -0.14
C ALA A 29 -9.71 11.35 -0.66
N ALA A 30 -9.86 10.75 -1.84
CA ALA A 30 -11.16 10.38 -2.38
C ALA A 30 -11.84 9.28 -1.57
N ASP A 31 -11.08 8.31 -1.05
CA ASP A 31 -11.61 7.20 -0.23
C ASP A 31 -11.90 7.64 1.22
N LEU A 32 -10.94 8.30 1.88
CA LEU A 32 -11.01 8.60 3.31
C LEU A 32 -11.64 9.97 3.63
N GLY A 33 -11.76 10.85 2.63
CA GLY A 33 -12.25 12.21 2.82
C GLY A 33 -11.20 13.14 3.47
N GLN A 34 -11.50 13.66 4.66
CA GLN A 34 -10.67 14.69 5.28
C GLN A 34 -9.35 14.13 5.82
N ILE A 35 -8.24 14.70 5.37
CA ILE A 35 -6.87 14.36 5.77
C ILE A 35 -6.17 15.63 6.27
N SER A 36 -5.45 15.55 7.38
CA SER A 36 -4.73 16.68 7.99
C SER A 36 -3.28 16.84 7.49
N GLY A 37 -2.69 15.77 6.94
CA GLY A 37 -1.34 15.75 6.40
C GLY A 37 -1.01 14.43 5.72
N TRP A 38 0.22 14.29 5.24
CA TRP A 38 0.68 13.11 4.50
C TRP A 38 1.96 12.57 5.11
N ALA A 39 2.05 11.26 5.24
CA ALA A 39 3.30 10.55 5.50
C ALA A 39 3.75 9.87 4.19
N VAL A 40 4.98 10.12 3.78
CA VAL A 40 5.59 9.48 2.62
C VAL A 40 6.93 8.89 3.06
N GLU A 41 7.05 7.57 2.93
CA GLU A 41 8.30 6.84 3.18
C GLU A 41 8.85 6.30 1.86
N HIS A 42 10.16 6.38 1.66
CA HIS A 42 10.84 5.77 0.54
C HIS A 42 11.69 4.59 1.02
N ASP A 43 11.49 3.44 0.40
CA ASP A 43 12.38 2.29 0.52
C ASP A 43 13.28 2.22 -0.70
N GLU A 44 14.52 2.69 -0.53
CA GLU A 44 15.55 2.70 -1.56
C GLU A 44 15.94 1.29 -2.04
N THR A 45 15.69 0.23 -1.26
CA THR A 45 16.10 -1.13 -1.59
C THR A 45 15.23 -1.75 -2.68
N ILE A 46 13.93 -1.43 -2.66
CA ILE A 46 12.94 -1.90 -3.63
C ILE A 46 12.47 -0.78 -4.56
N ASN A 47 12.92 0.45 -4.31
CA ASN A 47 12.53 1.66 -5.02
C ASN A 47 11.01 1.95 -4.97
N ASP A 48 10.40 1.73 -3.81
CA ASP A 48 8.98 1.96 -3.56
C ASP A 48 8.77 3.14 -2.58
N TRP A 49 7.75 3.96 -2.83
CA TRP A 49 7.27 4.99 -1.92
C TRP A 49 5.93 4.58 -1.32
N PHE A 50 5.83 4.58 0.00
CA PHE A 50 4.61 4.30 0.76
C PHE A 50 3.96 5.62 1.16
N VAL A 51 2.74 5.86 0.67
CA VAL A 51 1.99 7.10 0.89
C VAL A 51 0.80 6.82 1.80
N GLN A 52 0.67 7.59 2.88
CA GLN A 52 -0.41 7.44 3.86
C GLN A 52 -1.04 8.79 4.21
N GLY A 53 -2.36 8.76 4.39
CA GLY A 53 -3.08 9.86 5.01
C GLY A 53 -2.77 9.94 6.50
N VAL A 54 -2.65 11.16 7.01
CA VAL A 54 -2.49 11.44 8.45
C VAL A 54 -3.67 12.28 8.94
N LEU A 55 -4.34 11.83 9.98
CA LEU A 55 -5.39 12.56 10.68
C LEU A 55 -5.00 12.76 12.15
N ASP A 56 -4.95 14.01 12.60
CA ASP A 56 -4.56 14.39 13.96
C ASP A 56 -3.24 13.77 14.43
N GLY A 57 -2.27 13.73 13.51
CA GLY A 57 -0.92 13.19 13.76
C GLY A 57 -0.82 11.65 13.74
N ARG A 58 -1.88 10.94 13.37
CA ARG A 58 -1.87 9.47 13.23
C ARG A 58 -2.10 9.04 11.79
N ALA A 59 -1.36 8.02 11.35
CA ALA A 59 -1.62 7.37 10.07
C ALA A 59 -3.04 6.76 10.08
N VAL A 60 -3.75 6.89 8.96
CA VAL A 60 -5.12 6.40 8.82
C VAL A 60 -5.32 5.69 7.48
N GLY A 61 -6.14 4.65 7.53
CA GLY A 61 -6.63 3.96 6.36
C GLY A 61 -5.55 3.23 5.56
N PRO A 62 -5.86 2.89 4.30
CA PRO A 62 -4.96 2.13 3.46
C PRO A 62 -3.76 2.94 2.94
N THR A 63 -2.64 2.26 2.73
CA THR A 63 -1.40 2.82 2.17
C THR A 63 -1.40 2.65 0.65
N ALA A 64 -1.16 3.73 -0.08
CA ALA A 64 -0.84 3.64 -1.50
C ALA A 64 0.66 3.35 -1.70
N VAL A 65 0.98 2.50 -2.68
CA VAL A 65 2.36 2.13 -3.01
C VAL A 65 2.70 2.73 -4.37
N VAL A 66 3.73 3.55 -4.44
CA VAL A 66 4.28 4.06 -5.69
C VAL A 66 5.58 3.32 -5.98
N THR A 67 5.60 2.48 -7.00
CA THR A 67 6.80 1.77 -7.45
C THR A 67 7.52 2.58 -8.52
N GLY A 68 8.80 2.87 -8.28
CA GLY A 68 9.67 3.50 -9.26
C GLY A 68 10.14 2.52 -10.35
N PRO A 69 10.81 3.04 -11.38
CA PRO A 69 11.45 2.20 -12.38
C PRO A 69 12.45 1.24 -11.70
N GLU A 70 12.57 0.00 -12.21
CA GLU A 70 13.43 -1.03 -11.62
C GLU A 70 14.84 -0.48 -11.33
N PRO A 71 15.36 -0.63 -10.10
CA PRO A 71 16.71 -0.21 -9.80
C PRO A 71 17.70 -1.04 -10.61
N THR A 72 18.66 -0.38 -11.25
CA THR A 72 19.72 -1.02 -12.07
C THR A 72 20.64 -1.97 -11.30
N MET A 73 20.49 -2.08 -9.98
CA MET A 73 21.16 -3.06 -9.15
C MET A 73 20.16 -4.13 -8.81
N ALA A 74 20.51 -5.39 -9.08
CA ALA A 74 19.78 -6.57 -8.67
C ALA A 74 19.51 -6.51 -7.15
N ALA A 75 18.38 -5.93 -6.78
CA ALA A 75 17.86 -6.04 -5.43
C ALA A 75 17.55 -7.51 -5.25
N ASP A 76 18.27 -8.18 -4.35
CA ASP A 76 17.92 -9.51 -3.88
C ASP A 76 16.43 -9.48 -3.58
N THR A 77 15.67 -10.16 -4.44
CA THR A 77 14.22 -10.15 -4.40
C THR A 77 13.86 -10.86 -3.10
N PHE A 78 13.65 -10.10 -2.02
CA PHE A 78 12.96 -10.65 -0.88
C PHE A 78 11.69 -11.27 -1.43
N PRO A 79 11.42 -12.56 -1.16
CA PRO A 79 10.24 -13.20 -1.70
C PRO A 79 9.05 -12.42 -1.16
N ARG A 80 8.48 -11.56 -2.02
CA ARG A 80 7.10 -11.12 -1.86
C ARG A 80 6.35 -12.44 -1.94
N HIS A 81 5.91 -12.97 -0.81
CA HIS A 81 4.92 -14.04 -0.81
C HIS A 81 3.62 -13.40 -1.32
N ALA A 82 3.57 -13.16 -2.62
CA ALA A 82 2.33 -13.08 -3.35
C ALA A 82 1.88 -14.54 -3.56
N PRO A 83 0.56 -14.81 -3.55
CA PRO A 83 0.07 -16.08 -4.04
C PRO A 83 0.62 -16.34 -5.44
N ALA A 84 0.84 -17.61 -5.78
CA ALA A 84 1.35 -18.00 -7.08
C ALA A 84 0.50 -17.35 -8.19
N ALA A 85 1.15 -16.90 -9.26
CA ALA A 85 0.59 -16.12 -10.38
C ALA A 85 -0.62 -16.74 -11.13
N ALA A 86 -1.17 -17.85 -10.62
CA ALA A 86 -2.40 -18.47 -11.08
C ALA A 86 -3.69 -17.76 -10.59
N GLU A 87 -3.62 -16.88 -9.57
CA GLU A 87 -4.80 -16.18 -9.04
C GLU A 87 -4.81 -14.70 -9.46
N ARG A 88 -5.18 -14.44 -10.71
CA ARG A 88 -5.32 -13.07 -11.27
C ARG A 88 -6.53 -12.28 -10.73
N GLU A 89 -7.24 -12.82 -9.73
CA GLU A 89 -8.50 -12.24 -9.22
C GLU A 89 -8.38 -11.70 -7.79
N ALA A 90 -7.29 -11.98 -7.07
CA ALA A 90 -7.10 -11.46 -5.71
C ALA A 90 -6.63 -10.00 -5.75
N LEU A 91 -7.49 -9.08 -5.30
CA LEU A 91 -7.12 -7.69 -5.04
C LEU A 91 -6.23 -7.61 -3.81
N ARG A 92 -5.46 -6.53 -3.71
CA ARG A 92 -4.52 -6.31 -2.60
C ARG A 92 -4.74 -4.95 -1.96
N MET A 93 -4.72 -4.94 -0.62
CA MET A 93 -4.66 -3.73 0.18
C MET A 93 -3.47 -3.76 1.14
N THR A 94 -2.71 -2.67 1.20
CA THR A 94 -1.52 -2.54 2.04
C THR A 94 -1.75 -1.55 3.17
N PHE A 95 -1.24 -1.85 4.36
CA PHE A 95 -1.31 -1.00 5.55
C PHE A 95 0.06 -0.92 6.21
N THR A 96 0.59 0.28 6.44
CA THR A 96 1.88 0.48 7.12
C THR A 96 1.69 1.16 8.48
N GLY A 97 2.22 0.60 9.55
CA GLY A 97 2.15 1.15 10.91
C GLY A 97 3.52 1.15 11.58
N ALA A 98 3.70 1.94 12.65
CA ALA A 98 4.97 1.94 13.39
C ALA A 98 5.16 0.63 14.20
N THR A 99 4.07 -0.06 14.51
CA THR A 99 4.07 -1.38 15.17
C THR A 99 3.22 -2.41 14.39
N PRO A 100 3.46 -3.73 14.58
CA PRO A 100 2.63 -4.76 13.95
C PRO A 100 1.15 -4.63 14.33
N SER A 101 0.88 -4.29 15.60
CA SER A 101 -0.47 -4.09 16.10
C SER A 101 -1.20 -2.95 15.39
N GLU A 102 -0.50 -1.85 15.08
CA GLU A 102 -1.11 -0.72 14.37
C GLU A 102 -1.47 -1.09 12.92
N ALA A 103 -0.55 -1.73 12.19
CA ALA A 103 -0.80 -2.18 10.82
C ALA A 103 -1.98 -3.15 10.75
N LEU A 104 -2.04 -4.13 11.66
CA LEU A 104 -3.15 -5.08 11.75
C LEU A 104 -4.46 -4.44 12.20
N GLN A 105 -4.42 -3.46 13.11
CA GLN A 105 -5.61 -2.75 13.54
C GLN A 105 -6.21 -1.90 12.40
N MET A 106 -5.37 -1.27 11.57
CA MET A 106 -5.84 -0.57 10.37
C MET A 106 -6.46 -1.53 9.37
N ALA A 107 -5.81 -2.67 9.10
CA ALA A 107 -6.37 -3.71 8.24
C ALA A 107 -7.73 -4.23 8.75
N ALA A 108 -7.84 -4.51 10.05
CA ALA A 108 -9.08 -4.98 10.67
C ALA A 108 -10.20 -3.93 10.61
N THR A 109 -9.86 -2.65 10.83
CA THR A 109 -10.82 -1.54 10.74
C THR A 109 -11.32 -1.36 9.31
N TRP A 110 -10.43 -1.45 8.34
CA TRP A 110 -10.80 -1.38 6.92
C TRP A 110 -11.70 -2.55 6.52
N LEU A 111 -11.34 -3.80 6.87
CA LEU A 111 -12.17 -4.98 6.61
C LEU A 111 -13.57 -4.85 7.23
N ALA A 112 -13.67 -4.35 8.46
CA ALA A 112 -14.96 -4.16 9.14
C ALA A 112 -15.88 -3.14 8.42
N GLY A 113 -15.30 -2.20 7.66
CA GLY A 113 -16.03 -1.20 6.88
C GLY A 113 -16.39 -1.64 5.47
N ARG A 114 -16.01 -2.84 5.03
CA ARG A 114 -16.09 -3.31 3.65
C ARG A 114 -16.95 -4.57 3.51
N PRO A 115 -18.29 -4.47 3.65
CA PRO A 115 -19.19 -5.61 3.48
C PRO A 115 -19.21 -6.18 2.05
N GLU A 116 -18.69 -5.44 1.07
CA GLU A 116 -18.49 -5.89 -0.30
C GLU A 116 -17.40 -6.97 -0.44
N ILE A 117 -16.49 -7.11 0.53
CA ILE A 117 -15.44 -8.13 0.49
C ILE A 117 -16.05 -9.49 0.85
N LEU A 118 -15.99 -10.42 -0.11
CA LEU A 118 -16.59 -11.75 -0.01
C LEU A 118 -15.65 -12.76 0.65
N ASP A 119 -14.34 -12.63 0.40
CA ASP A 119 -13.34 -13.54 0.96
C ASP A 119 -11.99 -12.83 1.17
N VAL A 120 -11.25 -13.30 2.17
CA VAL A 120 -9.86 -12.89 2.46
C VAL A 120 -8.97 -14.10 2.22
N ASP A 121 -8.23 -14.07 1.12
CA ASP A 121 -7.39 -15.17 0.68
C ASP A 121 -6.15 -15.34 1.58
N ASP A 122 -5.48 -14.24 1.93
CA ASP A 122 -4.28 -14.25 2.77
C ASP A 122 -4.03 -12.89 3.46
N VAL A 123 -3.26 -12.92 4.55
CA VAL A 123 -2.71 -11.73 5.22
C VAL A 123 -1.20 -11.87 5.38
N GLY A 124 -0.46 -11.17 4.54
CA GLY A 124 1.00 -11.09 4.61
C GLY A 124 1.46 -10.01 5.59
N TRP A 125 2.62 -10.22 6.22
CA TRP A 125 3.24 -9.21 7.10
C TRP A 125 4.74 -9.11 6.84
N HIS A 126 5.26 -7.88 6.81
CA HIS A 126 6.67 -7.61 6.55
C HIS A 126 7.19 -6.50 7.47
N PRO A 127 8.33 -6.67 8.15
CA PRO A 127 9.03 -5.55 8.76
C PRO A 127 9.61 -4.65 7.66
N THR A 128 9.48 -3.33 7.83
CA THR A 128 10.10 -2.31 6.97
C THR A 128 11.15 -1.53 7.77
N ARG A 129 11.87 -0.61 7.11
CA ARG A 129 12.91 0.19 7.78
C ARG A 129 12.36 1.06 8.91
N THR A 130 11.12 1.54 8.81
CA THR A 130 10.53 2.45 9.80
C THR A 130 9.27 1.91 10.48
N GLY A 131 8.84 0.69 10.16
CA GLY A 131 7.65 0.11 10.76
C GLY A 131 7.35 -1.30 10.27
N TYR A 132 6.07 -1.56 10.10
CA TYR A 132 5.52 -2.86 9.71
C TYR A 132 4.45 -2.67 8.65
N GLU A 133 4.49 -3.53 7.66
CA GLU A 133 3.52 -3.61 6.58
C GLU A 133 2.63 -4.84 6.80
N ALA A 134 1.32 -4.66 6.68
CA ALA A 134 0.33 -5.72 6.55
C ALA A 134 -0.31 -5.63 5.15
N ARG A 135 -0.37 -6.76 4.43
CA ARG A 135 -1.01 -6.88 3.13
C ARG A 135 -2.19 -7.81 3.25
N VAL A 136 -3.38 -7.34 2.89
CA VAL A 136 -4.60 -8.13 2.82
C VAL A 136 -4.86 -8.46 1.36
N TYR A 137 -4.94 -9.75 1.04
CA TYR A 137 -5.33 -10.26 -0.26
C TYR A 137 -6.79 -10.70 -0.18
N TYR A 138 -7.64 -10.18 -1.07
CA TYR A 138 -9.08 -10.32 -0.92
C TYR A 138 -9.82 -10.35 -2.27
N ARG A 139 -11.08 -10.79 -2.24
CA ARG A 139 -12.00 -10.77 -3.38
C ARG A 139 -13.29 -10.06 -2.98
N SER A 140 -13.80 -9.21 -3.85
CA SER A 140 -15.03 -8.40 -3.67
C SER A 140 -16.01 -8.64 -4.81
#